data_AF-A0A353F8M4-F1
#
_entry.id   AF-A0A353F8M4-F1
#
_cell.length_a   1.000
_cell.length_b   1.000
_cell.length_c   1.000
_cell.angle_alpha   90.00
_cell.angle_beta   90.00
_cell.angle_gamma   90.00
#
_symmetry.space_group_name_H-M   'P 1'
#
loop_
_entity.id
_entity.type
_entity.pdbx_description
1 polymer ?
#
loop_
_entity_poly.entity_id
_entity_poly.type
_entity_poly.pdbx_seq_one_letter_code
_entity_poly.pdbx_strand_id
1 'polypeptide(L)'
;YFLIFLILYRIFLNASLAERKGFIFGMFLVLIFGFRFVIEYWKENQVSAEEGLAFNIGQYLSIPCVLAGLYFIFTAKPYRHE
;
A
#
# COMPACT_ATOMS: atom_id res chain seq x y z
N TYR A 1 -0.04 10.39 -5.75
CA TYR A 1 0.40 10.56 -4.34
C TYR A 1 -0.43 11.56 -3.53
N PHE A 2 -0.69 12.80 -4.00
CA PHE A 2 -1.50 13.76 -3.24
C PHE A 2 -2.91 13.26 -2.87
N LEU A 3 -3.59 12.58 -3.79
CA LEU A 3 -4.89 11.94 -3.51
C LEU A 3 -4.79 10.88 -2.39
N ILE A 4 -3.73 10.07 -2.40
CA ILE A 4 -3.48 9.05 -1.36
C ILE A 4 -3.30 9.72 0.01
N PHE A 5 -2.57 10.83 0.05
CA PHE A 5 -2.44 11.63 1.26
C PHE A 5 -3.78 12.12 1.77
N LEU A 6 -4.64 12.68 0.91
CA LEU A 6 -5.99 13.13 1.31
C LEU A 6 -6.85 11.96 1.85
N ILE A 7 -6.81 10.80 1.21
CA ILE A 7 -7.53 9.60 1.68
C ILE A 7 -7.05 9.19 3.07
N LEU A 8 -5.73 9.04 3.25
CA LEU A 8 -5.14 8.66 4.53
C LEU A 8 -5.41 9.71 5.61
N TYR A 9 -5.35 11.00 5.28
CA TYR A 9 -5.66 12.09 6.19
C TYR A 9 -7.11 12.04 6.66
N ARG A 10 -8.06 11.80 5.74
CA ARG A 10 -9.49 11.66 6.09
C ARG A 10 -9.75 10.42 6.94
N ILE A 11 -9.05 9.31 6.71
CA ILE A 11 -9.11 8.12 7.55
C ILE A 11 -8.51 8.39 8.93
N PHE A 12 -7.39 9.12 9.00
CA PHE A 12 -6.75 9.49 10.25
C PHE A 12 -7.63 10.37 11.14
N LEU A 13 -8.42 11.28 10.54
CA LEU A 13 -9.40 12.07 11.28
C LEU A 13 -10.57 11.26 11.85
N ASN A 14 -10.77 10.01 11.41
CA ASN A 14 -11.78 9.12 11.97
C ASN A 14 -11.20 8.35 13.17
N ALA A 15 -11.54 8.78 14.38
CA ALA A 15 -11.05 8.20 15.64
C ALA A 15 -11.24 6.67 15.72
N SER A 16 -12.39 6.16 15.27
CA SER A 16 -12.70 4.71 15.29
C SER A 16 -11.81 3.85 14.37
N LEU A 17 -11.21 4.46 13.35
CA LEU A 17 -10.27 3.80 12.44
C LEU A 17 -8.83 4.07 12.86
N ALA A 18 -8.54 5.24 13.44
CA ALA A 18 -7.23 5.58 14.00
C ALA A 18 -6.88 4.73 15.23
N GLU A 19 -7.87 4.37 16.04
CA GLU A 19 -7.71 3.47 17.18
C GLU A 19 -7.44 2.01 16.78
N ARG A 20 -7.64 1.63 15.51
CA ARG A 20 -7.32 0.28 15.04
C ARG A 20 -5.83 0.19 14.73
N LYS A 21 -5.06 -0.37 15.68
CA LYS A 21 -3.62 -0.58 15.52
C LYS A 21 -3.34 -1.40 14.26
N GLY A 22 -2.55 -0.83 13.35
CA GLY A 22 -2.18 -1.44 12.07
C GLY A 22 -3.08 -1.07 10.88
N PHE A 23 -4.27 -0.50 11.10
CA PHE A 23 -5.20 -0.18 9.99
C PHE A 23 -4.65 0.91 9.07
N ILE A 24 -4.26 2.06 9.62
CA ILE A 24 -3.71 3.18 8.83
C ILE A 24 -2.41 2.80 8.14
N PHE A 25 -1.55 2.03 8.83
CA PHE A 25 -0.30 1.53 8.25
C PHE A 25 -0.57 0.57 7.08
N GLY A 26 -1.52 -0.36 7.24
CA GLY A 26 -1.92 -1.26 6.16
C GLY A 26 -2.52 -0.50 4.97
N MET A 27 -3.39 0.47 5.22
CA MET A 27 -3.94 1.36 4.20
C MET A 27 -2.84 2.14 3.47
N PHE A 28 -1.83 2.63 4.18
CA PHE A 28 -0.67 3.29 3.58
C PHE A 28 0.08 2.35 2.63
N LEU A 29 0.37 1.12 3.06
CA LEU A 29 1.06 0.13 2.25
C LEU A 29 0.25 -0.21 0.98
N VAL A 30 -1.05 -0.50 1.11
CA VAL A 30 -1.90 -0.83 -0.03
C VAL A 30 -2.02 0.34 -1.00
N LEU A 31 -2.26 1.56 -0.52
CA LEU A 31 -2.48 2.71 -1.40
C LEU A 31 -1.19 3.13 -2.13
N ILE A 32 -0.05 3.17 -1.45
CA ILE A 32 1.22 3.57 -2.08
C ILE A 32 1.75 2.49 -3.01
N PHE A 33 1.87 1.25 -2.54
CA PHE A 33 2.44 0.19 -3.35
C PHE A 33 1.46 -0.31 -4.41
N GLY A 34 0.14 -0.24 -4.17
CA GLY A 34 -0.86 -0.49 -5.20
C GLY A 34 -0.83 0.55 -6.32
N PHE A 35 -0.74 1.84 -5.98
CA PHE A 35 -0.56 2.89 -7.00
C PHE A 35 0.77 2.73 -7.75
N ARG A 36 1.85 2.36 -7.04
CA ARG A 36 3.16 2.07 -7.64
C ARG A 36 3.08 0.89 -8.62
N PHE A 37 2.41 -0.18 -8.26
CA PHE A 37 2.22 -1.34 -9.13
C PHE A 37 1.50 -0.95 -10.43
N VAL A 38 0.45 -0.14 -10.31
CA VAL A 38 -0.36 0.33 -11.44
C VAL A 38 0.42 1.30 -12.34
N ILE A 39 1.11 2.30 -11.78
CA ILE A 39 1.85 3.28 -12.58
C ILE A 39 3.05 2.68 -13.30
N GLU A 40 3.64 1.61 -12.76
CA GLU A 40 4.78 0.94 -13.38
C GLU A 40 4.40 0.27 -14.71
N TYR A 41 3.12 -0.09 -14.95
CA TYR A 41 2.67 -0.60 -16.26
C TYR A 41 2.72 0.46 -17.38
N TRP A 42 2.63 1.74 -17.02
CA TRP A 42 2.70 2.85 -17.99
C TRP A 42 4.11 3.40 -18.15
N LYS A 43 5.07 2.95 -17.34
CA LYS A 43 6.46 3.32 -17.49
C LYS A 43 7.12 2.42 -18.52
N GLU A 44 7.97 3.01 -19.36
CA GLU A 44 8.89 2.25 -20.20
C GLU A 44 9.88 1.47 -19.33
N ASN A 45 10.14 0.21 -19.69
CA ASN A 45 11.16 -0.61 -19.05
C ASN A 45 12.51 0.06 -19.28
N GLN A 46 13.03 0.68 -18.22
CA GLN A 46 14.18 1.58 -18.31
C GLN A 46 15.51 0.83 -18.42
N VAL A 47 15.49 -0.52 -18.41
CA VAL A 47 16.70 -1.36 -18.39
C VAL A 47 16.50 -2.63 -19.22
N SER A 48 17.39 -2.90 -20.18
CA SER A 48 17.51 -4.20 -20.88
C SER A 48 17.81 -5.39 -19.95
N ALA A 49 18.04 -5.15 -18.66
CA ALA A 49 18.20 -6.18 -17.62
C ALA A 49 16.86 -6.82 -17.18
N GLU A 50 15.73 -6.26 -17.61
CA GLU A 50 14.39 -6.84 -17.41
C GLU A 50 13.91 -7.68 -18.61
N GLU A 51 14.74 -7.84 -19.65
CA GLU A 51 14.46 -8.72 -20.79
C GLU A 51 14.33 -10.17 -20.32
N GLY A 52 13.08 -10.60 -20.10
CA GLY A 52 12.72 -11.97 -19.68
C GLY A 52 11.94 -12.06 -18.37
N LEU A 53 11.79 -10.97 -17.60
CA LEU A 53 10.94 -10.97 -16.41
C LEU A 53 9.49 -10.61 -16.78
N ALA A 54 8.52 -11.34 -16.21
CA ALA A 54 7.10 -11.09 -16.44
C ALA A 54 6.62 -9.75 -15.85
N PHE A 55 7.35 -9.21 -14.87
CA PHE A 55 7.07 -7.96 -14.19
C PHE A 55 8.37 -7.20 -13.91
N ASN A 56 8.28 -5.87 -13.88
CA ASN A 56 9.42 -5.01 -13.55
C ASN A 56 9.76 -5.13 -12.06
N ILE A 57 10.99 -4.78 -11.68
CA ILE A 57 11.46 -4.86 -10.29
C ILE A 57 10.55 -4.06 -9.34
N GLY A 58 10.04 -2.91 -9.80
CA GLY A 58 9.10 -2.09 -9.06
C GLY A 58 7.78 -2.81 -8.73
N GLN A 59 7.31 -3.69 -9.61
CA GLN A 59 6.10 -4.48 -9.40
C GLN A 59 6.35 -5.66 -8.46
N TYR A 60 7.47 -6.37 -8.63
CA TYR A 60 7.89 -7.45 -7.73
C TYR A 60 7.98 -7.00 -6.28
N LEU A 61 8.52 -5.79 -6.02
CA LEU A 61 8.60 -5.22 -4.68
C LEU A 61 7.23 -4.75 -4.17
N SER A 62 6.34 -4.32 -5.06
CA SER A 62 5.03 -3.79 -4.68
C SER A 62 4.07 -4.90 -4.22
N ILE A 63 4.11 -6.08 -4.85
CA ILE A 63 3.24 -7.22 -4.49
C ILE A 63 3.34 -7.62 -3.01
N PRO A 64 4.52 -7.93 -2.43
CA PRO A 64 4.62 -8.32 -1.02
C PRO A 64 4.23 -7.18 -0.08
N CYS A 65 4.50 -5.92 -0.44
CA CYS A 65 4.06 -4.77 0.34
C CYS A 65 2.53 -4.60 0.35
N VAL A 66 1.86 -4.80 -0.78
CA VAL A 66 0.39 -4.79 -0.87
C VAL A 66 -0.20 -5.92 -0.04
N LEU A 67 0.36 -7.15 -0.13
CA LEU A 67 -0.09 -8.29 0.66
C LEU A 67 0.09 -8.06 2.16
N ALA A 68 1.24 -7.53 2.59
CA ALA A 68 1.46 -7.14 3.98
C ALA A 68 0.46 -6.07 4.43
N GLY A 69 0.19 -5.07 3.57
CA GLY A 69 -0.81 -4.04 3.84
C GLY A 69 -2.21 -4.61 4.06
N LEU A 70 -2.65 -5.52 3.18
CA LEU A 70 -3.92 -6.24 3.32
C LEU A 70 -3.96 -7.04 4.62
N TYR A 71 -2.89 -7.77 4.96
CA TYR A 71 -2.77 -8.50 6.21
C TYR A 71 -2.98 -7.59 7.43
N PHE A 72 -2.33 -6.41 7.46
CA PHE A 72 -2.51 -5.45 8.54
C PHE A 72 -3.93 -4.87 8.59
N ILE A 73 -4.56 -4.60 7.45
CA ILE A 73 -5.96 -4.12 7.39
C ILE A 73 -6.92 -5.16 7.97
N PHE A 74 -6.81 -6.43 7.56
CA PHE A 74 -7.70 -7.50 8.01
C PHE A 74 -7.45 -7.93 9.45
N THR A 75 -6.21 -7.81 9.93
CA THR A 75 -5.84 -8.17 11.31
C THR A 75 -6.00 -6.99 12.28
N ALA A 76 -6.30 -5.78 11.80
CA ALA A 76 -6.45 -4.59 12.64
C ALA A 76 -7.66 -4.71 13.58
N LYS A 77 -7.36 -4.97 14.85
CA LYS A 77 -8.36 -4.99 15.93
C LYS A 77 -8.51 -3.59 16.54
N PRO A 78 -9.73 -3.20 16.96
CA PRO A 78 -9.92 -1.98 17.75
C PRO A 78 -9.05 -2.06 19.01
N TYR A 79 -8.38 -0.95 19.35
CA TYR A 79 -7.57 -0.87 20.55
C TYR A 79 -8.45 -1.16 21.77
N ARG A 80 -8.18 -2.28 22.44
CA ARG A 80 -8.83 -2.60 23.71
C ARG A 80 -8.06 -1.85 24.79
N HIS A 81 -8.72 -0.83 25.36
CA HIS A 81 -8.33 -0.29 26.65
C HIS A 81 -8.57 -1.40 27.69
N GLU A 82 -7.54 -2.20 27.95
CA GLU A 82 -7.45 -3.00 29.19
C GLU A 82 -6.76 -2.16 30.25
#